data_AF-Q3T2L6-F1
#
_entry.id   AF-Q3T2L6-F1
#
_cell.length_a   1.000
_cell.length_b   1.000
_cell.length_c   1.000
_cell.angle_alpha   90.00
_cell.angle_beta   90.00
_cell.angle_gamma   90.00
#
_symmetry.space_group_name_H-M   'P 1'
#
loop_
_entity.id
_entity.type
_entity.pdbx_description
1 polymer ?
#
loop_
_entity_poly.entity_id
_entity_poly.type
_entity_poly.pdbx_seq_one_letter_code
_entity_poly.pdbx_strand_id
1 'polypeptide(L)'
;QFRFTLDKNVATQLITLLSKYSPETKAEKSARLLAAAQEGEGSSKKKPFVLKFGLNHITTLVEQKKAKLVVIAHDVDPIELVLWLPALCRKMDVPYCIIKGKSRLGQLVHQKTATCVALTDVADEHS
;
A
#
# COMPACT_ATOMS: atom_id res chain seq x y z
N GLN A 1 11.82 8.92 -15.65
CA GLN A 1 11.47 7.80 -14.77
C GLN A 1 9.97 7.44 -14.83
N PHE A 2 9.04 8.40 -14.77
CA PHE A 2 7.59 8.14 -14.75
C PHE A 2 6.89 7.86 -16.10
N ARG A 3 7.62 7.94 -17.23
CA ARG A 3 7.11 7.55 -18.57
C ARG A 3 7.08 6.03 -18.77
N PHE A 4 7.88 5.28 -18.01
CA PHE A 4 7.93 3.81 -18.07
C PHE A 4 7.07 3.25 -16.95
N THR A 5 5.81 2.99 -17.28
CA THR A 5 4.85 2.36 -16.37
C THR A 5 4.79 0.86 -16.63
N LEU A 6 4.41 0.09 -15.61
CA LEU A 6 4.12 -1.33 -15.76
C LEU A 6 3.11 -1.57 -16.88
N ASP A 7 3.26 -2.69 -17.60
CA ASP A 7 2.29 -3.10 -18.62
C ASP A 7 0.91 -3.30 -17.97
N LYS A 8 -0.15 -3.06 -18.75
CA LYS A 8 -1.54 -3.12 -18.26
C LYS A 8 -1.90 -4.48 -17.68
N ASN A 9 -1.39 -5.57 -18.25
CA ASN A 9 -1.72 -6.93 -17.80
C ASN A 9 -1.09 -7.20 -16.43
N VAL A 10 0.20 -6.90 -16.28
CA VAL A 10 0.92 -7.06 -15.01
C VAL A 10 0.35 -6.13 -13.94
N ALA A 11 0.00 -4.89 -14.30
CA ALA A 11 -0.62 -3.94 -13.38
C ALA A 11 -1.97 -4.45 -12.85
N THR A 12 -2.76 -5.12 -13.69
CA THR A 12 -4.06 -5.68 -13.28
C THR A 12 -3.87 -6.83 -12.30
N GLN A 13 -2.94 -7.76 -12.58
CA GLN A 13 -2.59 -8.86 -11.67
C GLN A 13 -2.10 -8.34 -10.31
N LEU A 14 -1.24 -7.32 -10.33
CA LEU A 14 -0.74 -6.67 -9.13
C LEU A 14 -1.88 -6.02 -8.33
N ILE A 15 -2.79 -5.28 -8.97
CA ILE A 15 -3.94 -4.67 -8.30
C ILE A 15 -4.87 -5.74 -7.69
N THR A 16 -5.10 -6.85 -8.40
CA THR A 16 -5.89 -7.97 -7.87
C THR A 16 -5.23 -8.57 -6.64
N LEU A 17 -3.91 -8.76 -6.64
CA LEU A 17 -3.19 -9.22 -5.46
C LEU A 17 -3.31 -8.22 -4.30
N LEU A 18 -3.14 -6.93 -4.57
CA LEU A 18 -3.25 -5.88 -3.55
C LEU A 18 -4.67 -5.78 -2.96
N SER A 19 -5.73 -6.04 -3.73
CA SER A 19 -7.11 -5.99 -3.22
C SER A 19 -7.40 -6.99 -2.10
N LYS A 20 -6.64 -8.08 -2.00
CA LYS A 20 -6.72 -9.04 -0.88
C LYS A 20 -6.18 -8.48 0.43
N TYR A 21 -5.31 -7.48 0.34
CA TYR A 21 -4.66 -6.81 1.47
C TYR A 21 -5.27 -5.42 1.75
N SER A 22 -6.47 -5.13 1.22
CA SER A 22 -7.16 -3.86 1.45
C SER A 22 -7.41 -3.62 2.95
N PRO A 23 -7.20 -2.38 3.43
CA PRO A 23 -7.45 -2.03 4.82
C PRO A 23 -8.93 -2.07 5.14
N GLU A 24 -9.29 -2.50 6.34
CA GLU A 24 -10.68 -2.54 6.80
C GLU A 24 -11.36 -1.17 6.69
N THR A 25 -12.64 -1.19 6.35
CA THR A 25 -13.46 0.02 6.34
C THR A 25 -13.67 0.56 7.75
N LYS A 26 -13.99 1.85 7.87
CA LYS A 26 -14.28 2.49 9.16
C LYS A 26 -15.43 1.78 9.92
N ALA A 27 -16.41 1.25 9.18
CA ALA A 27 -17.55 0.51 9.73
C ALA A 27 -17.11 -0.84 10.33
N GLU A 28 -16.35 -1.64 9.58
CA GLU A 28 -15.81 -2.92 10.05
C GLU A 28 -14.83 -2.73 11.21
N LYS A 29 -14.00 -1.69 11.16
CA LYS A 29 -13.11 -1.32 12.27
C LYS A 29 -13.91 -0.97 13.53
N SER A 30 -15.00 -0.20 13.41
CA SER A 30 -15.86 0.13 14.54
C SER A 30 -16.56 -1.10 15.10
N ALA A 31 -17.09 -1.98 14.23
CA ALA A 31 -17.71 -3.24 14.64
C ALA A 31 -16.71 -4.16 15.35
N ARG A 32 -15.48 -4.27 14.84
CA ARG A 32 -14.40 -5.03 15.49
C ARG A 32 -14.01 -4.44 16.83
N LEU A 33 -13.92 -3.12 16.94
CA LEU A 33 -13.60 -2.45 18.20
C LEU A 33 -14.72 -2.64 19.22
N LEU A 34 -15.98 -2.58 18.81
CA LEU A 34 -17.13 -2.89 19.67
C LEU A 34 -17.14 -4.35 20.12
N ALA A 35 -16.93 -5.29 19.20
CA ALA A 35 -16.83 -6.71 19.52
C ALA A 35 -15.64 -7.01 20.44
N ALA A 36 -14.48 -6.37 20.20
CA ALA A 36 -13.30 -6.51 21.06
C ALA A 36 -13.43 -5.79 22.41
N ALA A 37 -14.27 -4.76 22.52
CA ALA A 37 -14.60 -4.15 23.81
C ALA A 37 -15.57 -5.02 24.63
N GLN A 38 -16.39 -5.84 23.96
CA GLN A 38 -17.30 -6.80 24.60
C GLN A 38 -16.60 -8.13 24.95
N GLU A 39 -15.64 -8.57 24.13
CA GLU A 39 -14.76 -9.71 24.39
C GLU A 39 -13.50 -9.22 25.13
N GLY A 40 -13.52 -9.21 26.47
CA GLY A 40 -12.42 -8.72 27.32
C GLY A 40 -10.99 -9.13 26.89
N GLU A 41 -10.02 -8.27 27.23
CA GLU A 41 -8.59 -8.34 26.88
C GLU A 41 -8.00 -9.76 26.95
N GLY A 42 -7.75 -10.38 25.79
CA GLY A 42 -7.11 -11.71 25.81
C GLY A 42 -6.83 -12.39 24.48
N SER A 43 -7.26 -11.85 23.34
CA SER A 43 -6.94 -12.47 22.05
C SER A 43 -5.91 -11.65 21.27
N SER A 44 -4.68 -12.15 21.26
CA SER A 44 -3.63 -11.80 20.30
C SER A 44 -4.08 -12.13 18.88
N LYS A 45 -5.04 -11.37 18.35
CA LYS A 45 -5.54 -11.50 16.98
C LYS A 45 -4.37 -11.13 16.06
N LYS A 46 -3.88 -12.12 15.28
CA LYS A 46 -2.80 -11.98 14.29
C LYS A 46 -3.03 -10.67 13.52
N LYS A 47 -2.06 -9.75 13.59
CA LYS A 47 -2.19 -8.43 12.95
C LYS A 47 -2.52 -8.64 11.47
N PRO A 48 -3.66 -8.13 10.98
CA PRO A 48 -4.02 -8.32 9.59
C PRO A 48 -2.94 -7.70 8.70
N PHE A 49 -2.57 -8.42 7.65
CA PHE A 49 -1.70 -7.90 6.61
C PHE A 49 -2.49 -6.85 5.83
N VAL A 50 -2.20 -5.59 6.08
CA VAL A 50 -2.89 -4.47 5.45
C VAL A 50 -1.92 -3.62 4.65
N LEU A 51 -2.41 -3.18 3.49
CA LEU A 51 -1.74 -2.19 2.67
C LEU A 51 -1.48 -0.93 3.47
N LYS A 52 -0.24 -0.45 3.38
CA LYS A 52 0.17 0.82 3.96
C LYS A 52 0.05 1.88 2.89
N PHE A 53 -0.60 2.98 3.24
CA PHE A 53 -0.79 4.11 2.33
C PHE A 53 -0.39 5.41 3.02
N GLY A 54 -0.18 6.44 2.20
CA GLY A 54 0.25 7.75 2.65
C GLY A 54 1.75 7.95 2.48
N LEU A 55 2.11 9.11 1.94
CA LEU A 55 3.49 9.41 1.52
C LEU A 55 4.48 9.34 2.69
N ASN A 56 4.23 10.08 3.78
CA ASN A 56 5.11 10.11 4.96
C ASN A 56 5.26 8.74 5.64
N HIS A 57 4.21 7.93 5.60
CA HIS A 57 4.25 6.60 6.20
C HIS A 57 5.09 5.65 5.34
N ILE A 58 4.90 5.69 4.03
CA ILE A 58 5.67 4.86 3.08
C ILE A 58 7.14 5.22 3.13
N THR A 59 7.48 6.50 3.24
CA THR A 59 8.88 6.94 3.28
C THR A 59 9.58 6.41 4.52
N THR A 60 8.92 6.49 5.68
CA THR A 60 9.40 5.90 6.93
C THR A 60 9.58 4.38 6.80
N LEU A 61 8.67 3.68 6.12
CA LEU A 61 8.76 2.22 5.92
C LEU A 61 9.88 1.81 4.97
N VAL A 62 10.15 2.61 3.93
CA VAL A 62 11.26 2.41 2.99
C VAL A 62 12.59 2.67 3.71
N GLU A 63 12.69 3.73 4.51
CA GLU A 63 13.86 4.02 5.32
C GLU A 63 14.16 2.91 6.35
N GLN A 64 13.11 2.34 6.95
CA GLN A 64 13.24 1.21 7.87
C GLN A 64 13.44 -0.14 7.16
N LYS A 65 13.47 -0.18 5.82
CA LYS A 65 13.53 -1.41 5.00
C LYS A 65 12.44 -2.44 5.36
N LYS A 66 11.29 -1.98 5.84
CA LYS A 66 10.13 -2.83 6.16
C LYS A 66 9.17 -2.98 5.00
N ALA A 67 9.30 -2.15 3.97
CA ALA A 67 8.52 -2.28 2.74
C ALA A 67 9.13 -3.38 1.86
N LYS A 68 8.32 -4.39 1.50
CA LYS A 68 8.68 -5.42 0.53
C LYS A 68 8.47 -4.95 -0.91
N LEU A 69 7.44 -4.13 -1.15
CA LEU A 69 7.13 -3.58 -2.47
C LEU A 69 6.49 -2.19 -2.34
N VAL A 70 6.92 -1.24 -3.18
CA VAL A 70 6.33 0.11 -3.25
C VAL A 70 5.70 0.35 -4.62
N VAL A 71 4.45 0.79 -4.63
CA VAL A 71 3.69 1.11 -5.84
C VAL A 71 3.45 2.60 -5.91
N ILE A 72 3.84 3.21 -7.03
CA ILE A 72 3.82 4.67 -7.23
C ILE A 72 2.89 4.99 -8.40
N ALA A 73 1.97 5.94 -8.21
CA ALA A 73 1.16 6.45 -9.31
C ALA A 73 1.97 7.41 -10.19
N HIS A 74 1.76 7.35 -11.51
CA HIS A 74 2.42 8.26 -12.45
C HIS A 74 1.74 9.65 -12.60
N ASP A 75 0.44 9.74 -12.27
CA ASP A 75 -0.47 10.86 -12.54
C ASP A 75 -0.69 11.72 -11.29
N VAL A 76 0.35 11.79 -10.47
CA VAL A 76 0.39 12.60 -9.25
C VAL A 76 0.64 14.05 -9.65
N ASP A 77 -0.16 14.93 -9.09
CA ASP A 77 -0.08 16.37 -9.29
C ASP A 77 -0.12 17.02 -7.89
N PRO A 78 0.94 17.69 -7.43
CA PRO A 78 2.23 17.94 -8.12
C PRO A 78 3.17 16.73 -8.16
N ILE A 79 3.92 16.54 -9.25
CA ILE A 79 4.81 15.38 -9.47
C ILE A 79 6.07 15.42 -8.60
N GLU A 80 6.46 16.61 -8.14
CA GLU A 80 7.57 16.87 -7.24
C GLU A 80 7.46 16.04 -5.94
N LEU A 81 6.23 15.74 -5.51
CA LEU A 81 5.96 14.95 -4.31
C LEU A 81 6.50 13.51 -4.42
N VAL A 82 6.51 12.93 -5.63
CA VAL A 82 6.93 11.54 -5.83
C VAL A 82 8.26 11.42 -6.58
N LEU A 83 8.81 12.53 -7.08
CA LEU A 83 10.01 12.53 -7.92
C LEU A 83 11.21 11.84 -7.25
N TRP A 84 11.37 12.05 -5.95
CA TRP A 84 12.47 11.52 -5.14
C TRP A 84 12.23 10.09 -4.64
N LEU A 85 11.00 9.60 -4.68
CA LEU A 85 10.62 8.34 -4.07
C LEU A 85 11.27 7.13 -4.76
N PRO A 86 11.34 7.05 -6.10
CA PRO A 86 12.09 5.98 -6.77
C PRO A 86 13.60 5.98 -6.46
N ALA A 87 14.20 7.16 -6.29
CA ALA A 87 15.61 7.29 -5.92
C ALA A 87 15.85 6.78 -4.49
N LEU A 88 14.95 7.10 -3.57
CA LEU A 88 14.97 6.58 -2.20
C LEU A 88 14.81 5.05 -2.18
N CYS A 89 13.86 4.50 -2.93
CA CYS A 89 13.64 3.05 -3.01
C CYS A 89 14.88 2.33 -3.55
N ARG A 90 15.52 2.87 -4.60
CA ARG A 90 16.77 2.32 -5.14
C ARG A 90 17.92 2.39 -4.13
N LYS A 91 18.04 3.48 -3.36
CA LYS A 91 19.08 3.63 -2.33
C LYS A 91 18.91 2.63 -1.18
N MET A 92 17.66 2.34 -0.81
CA MET A 92 17.34 1.44 0.30
C MET A 92 17.21 -0.03 -0.13
N ASP A 93 17.39 -0.33 -1.43
CA ASP A 93 17.23 -1.65 -2.03
C ASP A 93 15.81 -2.24 -1.88
N VAL A 94 14.81 -1.37 -2.04
CA VAL A 94 13.39 -1.74 -2.00
C VAL A 94 12.85 -1.75 -3.42
N PRO A 95 12.23 -2.85 -3.89
CA PRO A 95 11.67 -2.90 -5.23
C PRO A 95 10.44 -1.98 -5.32
N TYR A 96 10.37 -1.24 -6.41
CA TYR A 96 9.28 -0.31 -6.68
C TYR A 96 8.73 -0.49 -8.09
N CYS A 97 7.44 -0.19 -8.26
CA CYS A 97 6.79 -0.18 -9.56
C CYS A 97 5.98 1.10 -9.76
N ILE A 98 5.90 1.57 -11.00
CA ILE A 98 5.13 2.75 -11.38
C ILE A 98 3.92 2.28 -12.19
N ILE A 99 2.72 2.62 -11.73
CA ILE A 99 1.49 2.23 -12.40
C ILE A 99 0.69 3.44 -12.89
N LYS A 100 -0.21 3.17 -13.84
CA LYS A 100 -1.13 4.17 -14.38
C LYS A 100 -2.40 4.27 -13.55
N GLY A 101 -2.72 5.48 -13.09
CA GLY A 101 -3.99 5.83 -12.46
C GLY A 101 -3.96 5.78 -10.93
N LYS A 102 -3.76 6.95 -10.30
CA LYS A 102 -3.84 7.13 -8.83
C LYS A 102 -5.21 6.81 -8.26
N SER A 103 -6.27 6.92 -9.07
CA SER A 103 -7.64 6.57 -8.67
C SER A 103 -7.80 5.07 -8.44
N ARG A 104 -7.12 4.23 -9.24
CA ARG A 104 -7.14 2.76 -9.06
C ARG A 104 -6.45 2.35 -7.76
N LEU A 105 -5.33 2.99 -7.41
CA LEU A 105 -4.70 2.82 -6.11
C LEU A 105 -5.58 3.31 -4.97
N GLY A 106 -6.27 4.44 -5.16
CA GLY A 106 -7.21 4.99 -4.18
C GLY A 106 -8.31 3.99 -3.82
N GLN A 107 -8.90 3.36 -4.84
CA GLN A 107 -9.96 2.36 -4.65
C GLN A 107 -9.53 1.19 -3.75
N LEU A 108 -8.27 0.74 -3.86
CA LEU A 108 -7.72 -0.32 -3.02
C LEU A 108 -7.66 0.04 -1.53
N VAL A 109 -7.55 1.32 -1.20
CA VAL A 109 -7.42 1.79 0.20
C VAL A 109 -8.66 2.55 0.67
N HIS A 110 -9.77 2.41 -0.05
CA HIS A 110 -11.03 3.11 0.20
C HIS A 110 -10.89 4.64 0.22
N GLN A 111 -10.00 5.19 -0.62
CA GLN A 111 -9.80 6.62 -0.82
C GLN A 111 -10.13 7.03 -2.25
N LYS A 112 -10.40 8.33 -2.46
CA LYS A 112 -10.63 8.87 -3.81
C LYS A 112 -9.39 8.73 -4.70
N THR A 113 -8.22 8.93 -4.11
CA THR A 113 -6.91 8.84 -4.78
C THR A 113 -5.86 8.33 -3.79
N ALA A 114 -4.86 7.61 -4.28
CA ALA A 114 -3.67 7.30 -3.52
C ALA A 114 -2.42 7.53 -4.38
N THR A 115 -1.51 8.33 -3.85
CA THR A 115 -0.26 8.70 -4.51
C THR A 115 0.72 7.53 -4.56
N CYS A 116 0.86 6.85 -3.42
CA CYS A 116 1.74 5.70 -3.23
C CYS A 116 1.09 4.70 -2.27
N VAL A 117 1.40 3.43 -2.47
CA VAL A 117 1.00 2.32 -1.59
C VAL A 117 2.21 1.42 -1.38
N ALA A 118 2.37 0.89 -0.17
CA ALA A 118 3.43 -0.05 0.16
C ALA A 118 2.86 -1.32 0.79
N LEU A 119 3.48 -2.44 0.43
CA LEU A 119 3.23 -3.75 1.01
C LEU A 119 4.38 -4.05 1.99
N THR A 120 4.07 -4.19 3.26
CA THR A 120 5.09 -4.49 4.29
C THR A 120 5.25 -5.98 4.53
N ASP A 121 4.16 -6.72 4.39
CA ASP A 121 4.18 -8.16 4.59
C ASP A 121 3.14 -8.83 3.71
N VAL A 122 3.43 -10.07 3.35
CA VAL A 122 2.65 -10.90 2.42
C VAL A 122 2.45 -12.23 3.13
N ALA A 123 1.25 -12.79 3.01
CA ALA A 123 1.02 -14.13 3.51
C ALA A 123 1.94 -15.11 2.75
N ASP A 124 2.48 -16.12 3.43
CA ASP A 124 3.41 -17.10 2.82
C ASP A 124 2.84 -17.76 1.54
N GLU A 125 1.52 -17.85 1.41
CA GLU A 125 0.84 -18.37 0.22
C GLU A 125 0.99 -17.50 -1.05
N HIS A 126 1.48 -16.27 -0.91
CA HIS A 126 1.58 -15.26 -1.97
C HIS A 126 2.98 -14.62 -2.07
N SER A 127 3.97 -15.19 -1.36
CA SER A 127 5.38 -14.76 -1.37
C SER A 127 6.14 -15.23 -2.62
#